data_AF-S8DQR5-F1
#
_entry.id   AF-S8DQR5-F1
#
_cell.length_a   1.000
_cell.length_b   1.000
_cell.length_c   1.000
_cell.angle_alpha   90.00
_cell.angle_beta   90.00
_cell.angle_gamma   90.00
#
_symmetry.space_group_name_H-M   'P 1'
#
loop_
_entity.id
_entity.type
_entity.pdbx_description
1 polymer ?
#
loop_
_entity_poly.entity_id
_entity_poly.type
_entity_poly.pdbx_seq_one_letter_code
_entity_poly.pdbx_strand_id
1 'polypeptide(L)' 'GKHGNEVTVVDFDLAMKYRYPKTHFNIPYRENMNLTGTTRYTSIDTHLAYEQARCDDLE' A
#
# COMPACT_ATOMS: atom_id res chain seq x y z
N GLY A 1 -20.03 12.91 19.63
CA GLY A 1 -20.91 12.30 18.60
C GLY A 1 -20.93 10.79 18.78
N LYS A 2 -21.87 10.07 18.14
CA LYS A 2 -22.04 8.61 18.30
C LYS A 2 -20.81 7.75 17.94
N HIS A 3 -19.82 8.30 17.24
CA HIS A 3 -18.62 7.60 16.76
C HIS A 3 -17.31 8.24 17.26
N GLY A 4 -17.33 8.89 18.44
CA GLY A 4 -16.19 9.69 18.92
C GLY A 4 -14.90 8.91 19.22
N ASN A 5 -14.98 7.58 19.24
CA ASN A 5 -13.89 6.65 19.53
C ASN A 5 -13.63 5.66 18.37
N GLU A 6 -14.19 5.92 17.19
CA GLU A 6 -14.01 5.09 15.99
C GLU A 6 -12.94 5.70 15.09
N VAL A 7 -11.97 4.90 14.65
CA VAL A 7 -10.93 5.32 13.69
C VAL A 7 -11.28 4.75 12.33
N THR A 8 -11.40 5.62 11.33
CA THR A 8 -11.70 5.26 9.95
C THR A 8 -10.50 5.53 9.05
N VAL A 9 -10.25 4.65 8.08
CA VAL A 9 -9.28 4.87 7.00
C VAL A 9 -10.00 5.55 5.84
N VAL A 10 -9.40 6.61 5.30
CA VAL A 10 -9.92 7.42 4.18
C VAL A 10 -8.83 7.59 3.13
N ASP A 11 -9.18 8.18 1.97
CA ASP A 11 -8.25 8.45 0.86
C ASP A 11 -7.66 7.16 0.24
N PHE A 12 -8.46 6.50 -0.59
CA PHE A 12 -8.10 5.26 -1.28
C PHE A 12 -7.59 5.51 -2.71
N ASP A 13 -7.23 6.75 -3.06
CA ASP A 13 -6.90 7.12 -4.45
C ASP A 13 -5.60 6.46 -4.93
N LEU A 14 -4.68 6.14 -4.02
CA LEU A 14 -3.44 5.42 -4.30
C LEU A 14 -3.53 3.90 -4.03
N ALA A 15 -4.69 3.38 -3.65
CA ALA A 15 -4.83 1.97 -3.31
C ALA A 15 -4.60 1.07 -4.53
N MET A 16 -3.71 0.08 -4.38
CA MET A 16 -3.38 -0.88 -5.43
C MET A 16 -3.81 -2.30 -5.10
N LYS A 17 -4.11 -3.09 -6.13
CA LYS A 17 -4.43 -4.52 -5.97
C LYS A 17 -3.13 -5.32 -5.82
N TYR A 18 -2.88 -5.85 -4.62
CA TYR A 18 -1.72 -6.73 -4.38
C TYR A 18 -1.93 -8.20 -4.78
N ARG A 19 -3.16 -8.61 -5.10
CA ARG A 19 -3.50 -10.00 -5.49
C ARG A 19 -4.66 -10.09 -6.47
N TYR A 20 -4.71 -11.20 -7.20
CA TYR A 20 -5.85 -11.56 -8.03
C TYR A 20 -7.03 -12.02 -7.17
N PRO A 21 -8.24 -11.45 -7.31
CA PRO A 21 -9.34 -11.69 -6.38
C PRO A 21 -9.91 -13.11 -6.44
N LYS A 22 -9.81 -13.80 -7.60
CA LYS A 22 -10.37 -15.15 -7.78
C LYS A 22 -9.44 -16.26 -7.29
N THR A 23 -8.14 -16.10 -7.52
CA THR A 23 -7.13 -17.13 -7.23
C THR A 23 -6.35 -16.84 -5.96
N HIS A 24 -6.44 -15.62 -5.45
CA HIS A 24 -5.65 -15.10 -4.34
C HIS A 24 -4.13 -15.15 -4.55
N PHE A 25 -3.66 -15.39 -5.79
CA PHE A 25 -2.25 -15.25 -6.13
C PHE A 25 -1.82 -13.80 -6.04
N ASN A 26 -0.65 -13.57 -5.45
CA ASN A 26 -0.05 -12.24 -5.37
C ASN A 26 0.32 -11.73 -6.77
N ILE A 27 0.34 -10.41 -6.92
CA ILE A 27 0.95 -9.79 -8.09
C ILE A 27 2.44 -10.14 -8.15
N PRO A 28 3.02 -10.26 -9.36
CA PRO A 28 4.45 -10.49 -9.49
C PRO A 28 5.23 -9.30 -8.95
N TYR A 29 6.41 -9.59 -8.41
CA TYR A 29 7.39 -8.57 -8.05
C TYR A 29 7.80 -7.75 -9.28
N ARG A 30 7.94 -6.44 -9.11
CA ARG A 30 8.40 -5.50 -10.12
C ARG A 30 9.34 -4.48 -9.49
N GLU A 31 10.20 -3.92 -10.33
CA GLU A 31 11.18 -2.89 -9.99
C GLU A 31 10.99 -1.67 -10.87
N ASN A 32 11.66 -0.57 -10.52
CA ASN A 32 11.60 0.71 -11.24
C ASN A 32 10.18 1.31 -11.23
N MET A 33 9.48 1.12 -10.12
CA MET A 33 8.21 1.79 -9.87
C MET A 33 8.46 3.26 -9.54
N ASN A 34 7.55 4.14 -9.99
CA ASN A 34 7.63 5.54 -9.58
C ASN A 34 7.41 5.64 -8.07
N LEU A 35 8.15 6.52 -7.40
CA LEU A 35 7.94 6.80 -5.99
C LEU A 35 6.53 7.37 -5.80
N THR A 36 5.69 6.65 -5.05
CA THR A 36 4.32 7.03 -4.71
C THR A 36 4.16 7.18 -3.21
N GLY A 37 3.17 7.96 -2.78
CA GLY A 37 2.87 8.18 -1.37
C GLY A 37 3.64 9.35 -0.74
N THR A 38 3.58 9.44 0.58
CA THR A 38 4.23 10.51 1.35
C THR A 38 5.58 10.03 1.86
N THR A 39 6.69 10.60 1.37
CA THR A 39 8.09 10.18 1.65
C THR A 39 8.41 9.91 3.12
N ARG A 40 7.74 10.59 4.06
CA ARG A 40 7.95 10.38 5.50
C ARG A 40 7.50 8.99 5.99
N TYR A 41 6.49 8.41 5.35
CA TYR A 41 5.80 7.18 5.78
C TYR A 41 5.94 6.05 4.75
N THR A 42 6.77 6.22 3.72
CA THR A 42 7.00 5.16 2.73
C THR A 42 8.08 4.21 3.25
N SER A 43 7.87 2.91 3.05
CA SER A 43 8.84 1.86 3.38
C SER A 43 10.19 2.04 2.68
N ILE A 44 11.21 1.33 3.16
CA ILE A 44 12.52 1.26 2.50
C ILE A 44 12.40 0.69 1.08
N ASP A 45 11.58 -0.34 0.88
CA ASP A 45 11.37 -0.97 -0.43
C ASP A 45 10.72 0.00 -1.43
N THR A 46 9.76 0.82 -0.96
CA THR A 46 9.17 1.89 -1.78
C THR A 46 10.21 2.93 -2.17
N HIS A 47 11.12 3.30 -1.25
CA HIS A 47 12.24 4.21 -1.55
C HIS A 47 13.22 3.62 -2.58
N LEU A 48 13.36 2.29 -2.63
CA LEU A 48 14.16 1.56 -3.60
C LEU A 48 13.42 1.30 -4.93
N ALA A 49 12.22 1.86 -5.12
CA ALA A 49 11.40 1.72 -6.32
C ALA A 49 10.94 0.27 -6.60
N TYR A 50 10.72 -0.53 -5.55
CA TYR A 50 10.12 -1.86 -5.65
C TYR A 50 8.58 -1.79 -5.58
N GLU A 51 7.93 -2.81 -6.13
CA GLU A 51 6.48 -2.97 -6.06
C GLU A 51 6.01 -3.08 -4.59
N GLN A 52 5.12 -2.19 -4.18
CA GLN A 52 4.53 -2.22 -2.85
C GLN A 52 3.70 -3.48 -2.62
N ALA A 53 3.83 -4.03 -1.42
CA ALA A 53 3.09 -5.17 -0.92
C ALA A 53 2.50 -4.86 0.47
N ARG A 54 1.89 -5.86 1.10
CA ARG A 54 1.23 -5.71 2.41
C ARG A 54 2.20 -5.41 3.56
N CYS A 55 3.49 -5.73 3.41
CA CYS A 55 4.49 -5.39 4.43
C CYS A 55 4.72 -3.89 4.46
N ASP A 56 4.69 -3.21 3.32
CA ASP A 56 4.87 -1.77 3.21
C ASP A 56 3.73 -0.98 3.86
N ASP A 57 2.51 -1.53 3.92
CA ASP A 57 1.38 -0.93 4.65
C ASP A 57 1.54 -1.01 6.18
N LEU A 58 2.42 -1.88 6.68
CA LEU A 58 2.65 -2.11 8.12
C LEU A 58 3.95 -1.47 8.64
N GLU A 59 4.85 -1.06 7.75
CA GLU A 59 6.14 -0.41 8.05
C GLU A 59 5.96 1.10 8.29
#